data_AF-A0A7K1FH67-F1
#
_entry.id   AF-A0A7K1FH67-F1
#
_cell.length_a   1.000
_cell.length_b   1.000
_cell.length_c   1.000
_cell.angle_alpha   90.00
_cell.angle_beta   90.00
_cell.angle_gamma   90.00
#
_symmetry.space_group_name_H-M   'P 1'
#
loop_
_entity.id
_entity.type
_entity.pdbx_description
1 polymer ?
#
loop_
_entity_poly.entity_id
_entity_poly.type
_entity_poly.pdbx_seq_one_letter_code
_entity_poly.pdbx_strand_id
1 'polypeptide(L)'
;MNSTAPVTPHGGAGSGNIAPPESDALLGYVVVLPAFHDGDGDGIGDVTGLISHLGYLELLGVDGVDVIGAPDDSWTAALQRHGLVALTAPDRPADLGAQPFDADRLRVAIRAELAGGPAPTWTLSTAGDGRLASRWDDRDLGERRARAGLLVVLALPGRVRLLQGDELGLPVFAVPDGPYAESVRPFGRPDVLVPMPWDDTEPGTGFSVAGGPAPAFGHRHVVAAQLESPTSTLTLLRHAVEERSHRPSLPPERIEWYGAPDHCFAFRGADGGIICVLNTGPHPVPLPPGDPILTSVPLDDLGRLPGDAAAWLAPVP
;
A
#
# COMPACT_ATOMS: atom_id res chain seq x y z
N MET A 1 6.86 46.90 46.13
CA MET A 1 6.62 45.45 46.28
C MET A 1 5.18 45.16 45.89
N ASN A 2 4.96 44.02 45.23
CA ASN A 2 3.74 43.53 44.57
C ASN A 2 3.38 44.15 43.21
N SER A 3 4.06 43.64 42.17
CA SER A 3 3.50 43.54 40.82
C SER A 3 2.64 42.28 40.76
N THR A 4 1.35 42.43 40.46
CA THR A 4 0.40 41.35 40.20
C THR A 4 0.62 40.81 38.78
N ALA A 5 1.23 39.63 38.68
CA ALA A 5 1.21 38.84 37.45
C ALA A 5 -0.17 38.15 37.31
N PRO A 6 -0.81 38.17 36.13
CA PRO A 6 -2.00 37.38 35.90
C PRO A 6 -1.62 35.90 35.74
N VAL A 7 -2.35 35.06 36.45
CA VAL A 7 -2.35 33.60 36.34
C VAL A 7 -2.75 33.21 34.92
N THR A 8 -1.87 32.53 34.19
CA THR A 8 -2.21 31.82 32.96
C THR A 8 -3.03 30.57 33.31
N PRO A 9 -4.20 30.34 32.69
CA PRO A 9 -4.90 29.08 32.84
C PRO A 9 -4.13 27.98 32.08
N HIS A 10 -3.70 26.95 32.80
CA HIS A 10 -3.48 25.63 32.24
C HIS A 10 -4.84 24.94 32.11
N GLY A 11 -5.18 24.48 30.91
CA GLY A 11 -6.41 23.72 30.69
C GLY A 11 -6.68 23.43 29.23
N GLY A 12 -6.15 22.29 28.77
CA GLY A 12 -6.49 21.48 27.59
C GLY A 12 -7.40 22.08 26.53
N ALA A 13 -6.83 22.32 25.34
CA ALA A 13 -7.57 22.33 24.09
C ALA A 13 -7.15 21.07 23.31
N GLY A 14 -8.13 20.23 22.97
CA GLY A 14 -7.90 19.02 22.17
C GLY A 14 -7.24 19.37 20.85
N SER A 15 -6.16 18.66 20.53
CA SER A 15 -5.60 18.63 19.19
C SER A 15 -6.61 17.97 18.26
N GLY A 16 -7.50 18.78 17.67
CA GLY A 16 -8.21 18.36 16.47
C GLY A 16 -7.16 17.93 15.46
N ASN A 17 -7.30 16.71 14.94
CA ASN A 17 -6.38 16.14 13.97
C ASN A 17 -6.53 16.96 12.66
N ILE A 18 -5.73 18.02 12.50
CA ILE A 18 -5.74 18.82 11.28
C ILE A 18 -5.02 17.98 10.22
N ALA A 19 -5.74 17.62 9.15
CA ALA A 19 -5.15 16.90 8.02
C ALA A 19 -3.92 17.66 7.49
N PRO A 20 -2.80 16.96 7.21
CA PRO A 20 -1.60 17.59 6.68
C PRO A 20 -1.87 18.19 5.29
N PRO A 21 -1.06 19.15 4.82
CA PRO A 21 -1.13 19.56 3.43
C PRO A 21 -0.80 18.37 2.52
N GLU A 22 -1.39 18.33 1.32
CA GLU A 22 -1.13 17.25 0.34
C GLU A 22 0.36 17.08 0.04
N SER A 23 1.17 18.15 0.16
CA SER A 23 2.63 18.14 0.03
C SER A 23 3.34 17.14 0.98
N ASP A 24 2.68 16.74 2.06
CA ASP A 24 3.29 15.97 3.14
C ASP A 24 2.77 14.53 3.21
N ALA A 25 1.74 14.17 2.43
CA ALA A 25 1.19 12.82 2.38
C ALA A 25 2.13 11.81 1.69
N LEU A 26 2.75 10.93 2.46
CA LEU A 26 3.75 9.97 1.99
C LEU A 26 3.13 8.66 1.52
N LEU A 27 2.05 8.22 2.14
CA LEU A 27 1.28 7.04 1.73
C LEU A 27 -0.12 7.46 1.30
N GLY A 28 -0.44 7.25 0.03
CA GLY A 28 -1.78 7.46 -0.51
C GLY A 28 -2.44 6.16 -0.92
N TYR A 29 -3.77 6.16 -0.88
CA TYR A 29 -4.59 5.02 -1.28
C TYR A 29 -5.53 5.43 -2.41
N VAL A 30 -5.54 4.65 -3.49
CA VAL A 30 -6.37 4.89 -4.66
C VAL A 30 -7.65 4.08 -4.52
N VAL A 31 -8.76 4.78 -4.33
CA VAL A 31 -10.11 4.23 -4.29
C VAL A 31 -10.73 4.41 -5.67
N VAL A 32 -11.15 3.32 -6.29
CA VAL A 32 -12.04 3.37 -7.45
C VAL A 32 -13.45 3.12 -6.94
N LEU A 33 -14.22 4.20 -6.79
CA LEU A 33 -15.45 4.25 -6.00
C LEU A 33 -16.43 3.12 -6.35
N PRO A 34 -16.73 2.83 -7.64
CA PRO A 34 -17.68 1.77 -8.01
C PRO A 34 -17.31 0.36 -7.52
N ALA A 35 -16.05 0.13 -7.14
CA ALA A 35 -15.53 -1.16 -6.68
C ALA A 35 -15.20 -1.20 -5.19
N PHE A 36 -15.39 -0.10 -4.45
CA PHE A 36 -14.92 0.01 -3.05
C PHE A 36 -15.91 -0.54 -2.02
N HIS A 37 -17.11 0.03 -1.94
CA HIS A 37 -18.19 -0.51 -1.11
C HIS A 37 -19.51 0.09 -1.56
N ASP A 38 -20.52 -0.76 -1.72
CA ASP A 38 -21.90 -0.38 -2.05
C ASP A 38 -22.70 -0.19 -0.75
N GLY A 39 -22.86 1.07 -0.37
CA GLY A 39 -23.54 1.49 0.84
C GLY A 39 -25.06 1.63 0.70
N ASP A 40 -25.58 1.82 -0.52
CA ASP A 40 -27.02 1.98 -0.77
C ASP A 40 -27.73 0.71 -1.28
N GLY A 41 -26.95 -0.31 -1.65
CA GLY A 41 -27.41 -1.63 -2.05
C GLY A 41 -27.79 -1.76 -3.52
N ASP A 42 -27.35 -0.85 -4.40
CA ASP A 42 -27.65 -0.91 -5.84
C ASP A 42 -26.71 -1.84 -6.64
N GLY A 43 -25.68 -2.39 -5.98
CA GLY A 43 -24.67 -3.28 -6.53
C GLY A 43 -23.41 -2.57 -7.03
N ILE A 44 -23.29 -1.25 -6.87
CA ILE A 44 -22.16 -0.42 -7.29
C ILE A 44 -21.67 0.42 -6.11
N GLY A 45 -20.35 0.51 -5.96
CA GLY A 45 -19.78 1.28 -4.85
C GLY A 45 -20.04 2.79 -4.95
N ASP A 46 -20.25 3.42 -3.80
CA ASP A 46 -20.72 4.80 -3.69
C ASP A 46 -20.05 5.58 -2.54
N VAL A 47 -20.34 6.88 -2.44
CA VAL A 47 -19.76 7.79 -1.43
C VAL A 47 -20.15 7.39 0.01
N THR A 48 -21.36 6.89 0.24
CA THR A 48 -21.80 6.37 1.53
C THR A 48 -20.94 5.17 1.94
N GLY A 49 -20.67 4.26 0.99
CA GLY A 49 -19.77 3.13 1.19
C GLY A 49 -18.32 3.52 1.46
N LEU A 50 -17.80 4.54 0.76
CA LEU A 50 -16.49 5.12 1.07
C LEU A 50 -16.46 5.68 2.50
N ILE A 51 -17.46 6.48 2.87
CA ILE A 51 -17.52 7.12 4.19
C ILE A 51 -17.60 6.09 5.32
N SER A 52 -18.33 4.98 5.13
CA SER A 52 -18.45 3.93 6.15
C SER A 52 -17.13 3.17 6.40
N HIS A 53 -16.18 3.23 5.48
CA HIS A 53 -14.90 2.52 5.54
C HIS A 53 -13.68 3.42 5.76
N LEU A 54 -13.86 4.71 6.10
CA LEU A 54 -12.72 5.60 6.39
C LEU A 54 -11.88 5.13 7.59
N GLY A 55 -12.51 4.49 8.58
CA GLY A 55 -11.79 3.88 9.70
C GLY A 55 -10.85 2.74 9.28
N TYR A 56 -11.16 2.03 8.17
CA TYR A 56 -10.25 1.05 7.60
C TYR A 56 -9.02 1.72 6.96
N LEU A 57 -9.22 2.83 6.25
CA LEU A 57 -8.11 3.59 5.65
C LEU A 57 -7.18 4.17 6.74
N GLU A 58 -7.75 4.69 7.83
CA GLU A 58 -6.97 5.09 9.02
C GLU A 58 -6.17 3.91 9.60
N LEU A 59 -6.78 2.73 9.69
CA LEU A 59 -6.13 1.51 10.20
C LEU A 59 -4.92 1.08 9.33
N LEU A 60 -4.96 1.34 8.03
CA LEU A 60 -3.84 1.12 7.12
C LEU A 60 -2.68 2.10 7.33
N GLY A 61 -2.93 3.22 8.00
CA GLY A 61 -1.94 4.28 8.21
C GLY A 61 -1.68 5.13 6.96
N VAL A 62 -2.67 5.27 6.08
CA VAL A 62 -2.55 6.12 4.88
C VAL A 62 -2.77 7.59 5.27
N ASP A 63 -2.05 8.50 4.60
CA ASP A 63 -2.14 9.94 4.84
C ASP A 63 -3.24 10.59 3.99
N GLY A 64 -3.57 9.97 2.86
CA GLY A 64 -4.52 10.54 1.92
C GLY A 64 -5.13 9.53 0.95
N VAL A 65 -6.21 9.98 0.30
CA VAL A 65 -7.03 9.15 -0.58
C VAL A 65 -7.22 9.86 -1.91
N ASP A 66 -6.91 9.16 -2.99
CA ASP A 66 -7.26 9.54 -4.37
C ASP A 66 -8.55 8.79 -4.73
N VAL A 67 -9.66 9.52 -4.91
CA VAL A 67 -10.97 8.92 -5.19
C VAL A 67 -11.32 9.10 -6.66
N ILE A 68 -11.33 7.99 -7.38
CA ILE A 68 -11.66 7.90 -8.79
C ILE A 68 -13.12 7.49 -8.96
N GLY A 69 -13.85 8.19 -9.82
CA GLY A 69 -15.24 7.88 -10.17
C GLY A 69 -16.28 8.48 -9.23
N ALA A 70 -15.89 9.36 -8.30
CA ALA A 70 -16.85 10.16 -7.54
C ALA A 70 -17.53 11.22 -8.42
N PRO A 71 -18.85 11.45 -8.27
CA PRO A 71 -19.58 12.45 -9.07
C PRO A 71 -19.28 13.90 -8.64
N ASP A 72 -18.83 14.09 -7.40
CA ASP A 72 -18.50 15.37 -6.78
C ASP A 72 -17.52 15.19 -5.61
N ASP A 73 -17.21 16.29 -4.91
CA ASP A 73 -16.25 16.35 -3.80
C ASP A 73 -16.89 16.22 -2.40
N SER A 74 -18.14 15.72 -2.30
CA SER A 74 -18.89 15.64 -1.03
C SER A 74 -18.21 14.79 0.06
N TRP A 75 -17.29 13.89 -0.34
CA TRP A 75 -16.49 13.03 0.54
C TRP A 75 -15.30 13.73 1.20
N THR A 76 -14.82 14.85 0.66
CA THR A 76 -13.58 15.52 1.12
C THR A 76 -13.65 15.97 2.59
N ALA A 77 -14.79 16.51 3.01
CA ALA A 77 -15.02 16.89 4.41
C ALA A 77 -15.09 15.67 5.35
N ALA A 78 -15.45 14.48 4.85
CA ALA A 78 -15.39 13.26 5.64
C ALA A 78 -13.93 12.81 5.84
N LEU A 79 -13.10 12.83 4.79
CA LEU A 79 -11.66 12.53 4.91
C LEU A 79 -10.97 13.40 5.95
N GLN A 80 -11.21 14.72 5.90
CA GLN A 80 -10.59 15.66 6.84
C GLN A 80 -10.94 15.36 8.31
N ARG A 81 -12.17 14.89 8.59
CA ARG A 81 -12.57 14.47 9.95
C ARG A 81 -11.82 13.23 10.43
N HIS A 82 -11.32 12.42 9.50
CA HIS A 82 -10.48 11.25 9.72
C HIS A 82 -8.97 11.56 9.60
N GLY A 83 -8.58 12.84 9.52
CA GLY A 83 -7.18 13.25 9.36
C GLY A 83 -6.58 12.89 8.00
N LEU A 84 -7.40 12.44 7.04
CA LEU A 84 -6.99 12.08 5.69
C LEU A 84 -7.07 13.29 4.77
N VAL A 85 -6.11 13.40 3.85
CA VAL A 85 -6.12 14.43 2.79
C VAL A 85 -6.68 13.86 1.49
N ALA A 86 -7.48 14.65 0.77
CA ALA A 86 -7.83 14.33 -0.61
C ALA A 86 -6.57 14.48 -1.48
N LEU A 87 -6.27 13.47 -2.28
CA LEU A 87 -5.10 13.44 -3.15
C LEU A 87 -5.51 13.67 -4.59
N THR A 88 -4.67 14.39 -5.32
CA THR A 88 -4.73 14.46 -6.77
C THR A 88 -3.91 13.32 -7.39
N ALA A 89 -4.40 12.80 -8.51
CA ALA A 89 -3.68 11.79 -9.28
C ALA A 89 -2.31 12.37 -9.71
N PRO A 90 -1.21 11.62 -9.54
CA PRO A 90 0.10 12.08 -9.95
C PRO A 90 0.20 12.19 -11.47
N ASP A 91 0.86 13.24 -11.98
CA ASP A 91 1.09 13.43 -13.42
C ASP A 91 1.78 12.22 -14.08
N ARG A 92 2.72 11.60 -13.36
CA ARG A 92 3.45 10.40 -13.80
C ARG A 92 3.88 9.55 -12.60
N PRO A 93 3.10 8.52 -12.22
CA PRO A 93 3.54 7.58 -11.20
C PRO A 93 4.68 6.70 -11.74
N ALA A 94 5.65 6.38 -10.87
CA ALA A 94 6.70 5.41 -11.14
C ALA A 94 6.14 4.00 -10.89
N ASP A 95 5.59 3.37 -11.94
CA ASP A 95 5.08 1.99 -11.88
C ASP A 95 6.23 0.98 -11.87
N LEU A 96 6.63 0.57 -10.66
CA LEU A 96 7.66 -0.44 -10.49
C LEU A 96 7.14 -1.85 -10.85
N GLY A 97 5.82 -2.08 -10.77
CA GLY A 97 5.19 -3.34 -11.16
C GLY A 97 5.22 -3.60 -12.67
N ALA A 98 5.47 -2.57 -13.49
CA ALA A 98 5.70 -2.73 -14.94
C ALA A 98 7.01 -3.44 -15.28
N GLN A 99 7.94 -3.48 -14.32
CA GLN A 99 9.18 -4.23 -14.48
C GLN A 99 8.94 -5.71 -14.18
N PRO A 100 9.65 -6.63 -14.86
CA PRO A 100 9.69 -8.02 -14.41
C PRO A 100 10.26 -8.10 -12.99
N PHE A 101 9.87 -9.15 -12.25
CA PHE A 101 10.42 -9.43 -10.93
C PHE A 101 11.86 -9.96 -11.05
N ASP A 102 12.77 -9.03 -11.33
CA ASP A 102 14.20 -9.27 -11.56
C ASP A 102 14.99 -8.14 -10.89
N ALA A 103 15.96 -8.52 -10.06
CA ALA A 103 16.71 -7.56 -9.23
C ALA A 103 17.41 -6.48 -10.05
N ASP A 104 18.00 -6.82 -11.20
CA ASP A 104 18.71 -5.85 -12.03
C ASP A 104 17.75 -4.89 -12.72
N ARG A 105 16.63 -5.41 -13.25
CA ARG A 105 15.58 -4.59 -13.89
C ARG A 105 14.96 -3.62 -12.91
N LEU A 106 14.59 -4.10 -11.73
CA LEU A 106 14.02 -3.27 -10.66
C LEU A 106 15.03 -2.21 -10.20
N ARG A 107 16.29 -2.59 -9.98
CA ARG A 107 17.36 -1.65 -9.59
C ARG A 107 17.59 -0.56 -10.64
N VAL A 108 17.60 -0.92 -11.93
CA VAL A 108 17.75 0.05 -13.02
C VAL A 108 16.58 1.03 -13.06
N ALA A 109 15.34 0.53 -12.95
CA ALA A 109 14.14 1.37 -12.92
C ALA A 109 14.14 2.33 -11.73
N ILE A 110 14.44 1.83 -10.52
CA ILE A 110 14.53 2.65 -9.30
C ILE A 110 15.56 3.77 -9.49
N ARG A 111 16.74 3.46 -10.03
CA ARG A 111 17.79 4.45 -10.27
C ARG A 111 17.39 5.50 -11.30
N ALA A 112 16.68 5.11 -12.35
CA ALA A 112 16.22 6.03 -13.37
C ALA A 112 15.20 7.03 -12.80
N GLU A 113 14.24 6.55 -12.02
CA GLU A 113 13.22 7.39 -11.40
C GLU A 113 13.81 8.37 -10.38
N LEU A 114 14.77 7.92 -9.56
CA LEU A 114 15.42 8.79 -8.57
C LEU A 114 16.38 9.81 -9.19
N ALA A 115 16.88 9.59 -10.40
CA ALA A 115 17.70 10.56 -11.12
C ALA A 115 16.86 11.67 -11.79
N GLY A 116 15.53 11.53 -11.84
CA GLY A 116 14.62 12.35 -12.64
C GLY A 116 14.23 13.72 -12.08
N GLY A 117 14.73 14.12 -10.90
CA GLY A 117 14.45 15.41 -10.27
C GLY A 117 13.67 15.28 -8.95
N PRO A 118 12.42 15.77 -8.85
CA PRO A 118 11.66 15.70 -7.60
C PRO A 118 11.38 14.25 -7.18
N ALA A 119 11.13 14.04 -5.89
CA ALA A 119 10.86 12.71 -5.34
C ALA A 119 9.67 12.05 -6.07
N PRO A 120 9.83 10.80 -6.56
CA PRO A 120 8.78 10.13 -7.33
C PRO A 120 7.60 9.75 -6.44
N THR A 121 6.46 9.53 -7.11
CA THR A 121 5.32 8.81 -6.52
C THR A 121 5.32 7.40 -7.08
N TRP A 122 5.65 6.42 -6.25
CA TRP A 122 5.72 5.02 -6.62
C TRP A 122 4.34 4.36 -6.61
N THR A 123 4.14 3.44 -7.55
CA THR A 123 3.02 2.51 -7.55
C THR A 123 3.49 1.11 -7.94
N LEU A 124 2.65 0.11 -7.67
CA LEU A 124 2.87 -1.29 -8.00
C LEU A 124 1.75 -1.87 -8.88
N SER A 125 0.51 -1.44 -8.63
CA SER A 125 -0.65 -1.78 -9.46
C SER A 125 -1.30 -0.51 -9.97
N THR A 126 -1.93 -0.59 -11.13
CA THR A 126 -2.83 0.46 -11.64
C THR A 126 -4.13 -0.20 -12.06
N ALA A 127 -5.22 0.59 -12.06
CA ALA A 127 -6.52 0.10 -12.50
C ALA A 127 -6.49 -0.40 -13.97
N GLY A 128 -5.56 0.10 -14.80
CA GLY A 128 -5.42 -0.26 -16.21
C GLY A 128 -4.45 -1.43 -16.48
N ASP A 129 -3.33 -1.51 -15.76
CA ASP A 129 -2.22 -2.40 -16.13
C ASP A 129 -2.28 -3.78 -15.44
N GLY A 130 -3.05 -3.90 -14.36
CA GLY A 130 -3.22 -5.18 -13.64
C GLY A 130 -2.79 -5.13 -12.18
N ARG A 131 -3.03 -6.26 -11.50
CA ARG A 131 -2.59 -6.51 -10.12
C ARG A 131 -1.16 -7.02 -10.08
N LEU A 132 -0.35 -6.48 -9.17
CA LEU A 132 1.04 -6.90 -8.98
C LEU A 132 1.20 -8.42 -8.83
N ALA A 133 0.35 -9.06 -8.01
CA ALA A 133 0.38 -10.50 -7.79
C ALA A 133 0.24 -11.28 -9.10
N SER A 134 -0.61 -10.84 -10.03
CA SER A 134 -0.81 -11.50 -11.33
C SER A 134 0.18 -11.07 -12.42
N ARG A 135 0.83 -9.91 -12.28
CA ARG A 135 1.87 -9.44 -13.23
C ARG A 135 3.19 -10.16 -13.03
N TRP A 136 3.48 -10.53 -11.79
CA TRP A 136 4.78 -11.11 -11.43
C TRP A 136 4.81 -12.63 -11.38
N ASP A 137 3.68 -13.33 -11.22
CA ASP A 137 3.54 -14.76 -11.52
C ASP A 137 2.08 -15.22 -11.40
N ASP A 138 1.83 -16.52 -11.59
CA ASP A 138 0.56 -17.16 -11.24
C ASP A 138 0.51 -17.55 -9.76
N ARG A 139 -0.69 -17.51 -9.18
CA ARG A 139 -1.04 -18.08 -7.86
C ARG A 139 -0.13 -17.58 -6.72
N ASP A 140 0.39 -18.50 -5.91
CA ASP A 140 1.05 -18.21 -4.63
C ASP A 140 2.44 -17.56 -4.81
N LEU A 141 3.10 -17.81 -5.95
CA LEU A 141 4.39 -17.19 -6.25
C LEU A 141 4.21 -15.69 -6.53
N GLY A 142 3.15 -15.34 -7.25
CA GLY A 142 2.74 -13.97 -7.49
C GLY A 142 2.49 -13.20 -6.19
N GLU A 143 1.77 -13.81 -5.24
CA GLU A 143 1.53 -13.22 -3.91
C GLU A 143 2.83 -13.00 -3.11
N ARG A 144 3.75 -13.99 -3.10
CA ARG A 144 5.07 -13.84 -2.46
C ARG A 144 5.86 -12.67 -3.05
N ARG A 145 5.92 -12.59 -4.38
CA ARG A 145 6.58 -11.49 -5.08
C ARG A 145 5.92 -10.15 -4.77
N ALA A 146 4.59 -10.10 -4.72
CA ALA A 146 3.86 -8.89 -4.40
C ALA A 146 4.19 -8.36 -2.99
N ARG A 147 4.25 -9.25 -2.00
CA ARG A 147 4.71 -8.93 -0.63
C ARG A 147 6.14 -8.39 -0.62
N ALA A 148 7.04 -8.99 -1.41
CA ALA A 148 8.40 -8.50 -1.55
C ALA A 148 8.46 -7.09 -2.19
N GLY A 149 7.64 -6.86 -3.23
CA GLY A 149 7.51 -5.55 -3.89
C GLY A 149 6.97 -4.46 -2.97
N LEU A 150 5.98 -4.77 -2.11
CA LEU A 150 5.46 -3.85 -1.10
C LEU A 150 6.58 -3.38 -0.17
N LEU A 151 7.41 -4.30 0.35
CA LEU A 151 8.54 -3.91 1.18
C LEU A 151 9.59 -3.09 0.41
N VAL A 152 9.85 -3.39 -0.86
CA VAL A 152 10.76 -2.58 -1.67
C VAL A 152 10.21 -1.16 -1.84
N VAL A 153 8.96 -1.00 -2.26
CA VAL A 153 8.39 0.32 -2.57
C VAL A 153 8.26 1.19 -1.32
N LEU A 154 7.90 0.59 -0.18
CA LEU A 154 7.79 1.28 1.10
C LEU A 154 9.15 1.62 1.72
N ALA A 155 10.25 1.05 1.23
CA ALA A 155 11.59 1.44 1.65
C ALA A 155 12.17 2.58 0.80
N LEU A 156 11.57 2.88 -0.35
CA LEU A 156 12.09 3.89 -1.27
C LEU A 156 11.78 5.32 -0.78
N PRO A 157 12.66 6.30 -1.09
CA PRO A 157 12.35 7.71 -0.91
C PRO A 157 11.21 8.16 -1.84
N GLY A 158 10.42 9.12 -1.40
CA GLY A 158 9.26 9.63 -2.13
C GLY A 158 7.93 9.11 -1.58
N ARG A 159 6.89 9.23 -2.40
CA ARG A 159 5.52 8.90 -2.02
C ARG A 159 5.15 7.53 -2.56
N VAL A 160 4.22 6.85 -1.91
CA VAL A 160 3.66 5.59 -2.40
C VAL A 160 2.16 5.78 -2.63
N ARG A 161 1.64 5.17 -3.70
CA ARG A 161 0.21 5.04 -3.98
C ARG A 161 -0.11 3.55 -4.10
N LEU A 162 -1.03 3.07 -3.28
CA LEU A 162 -1.52 1.70 -3.34
C LEU A 162 -2.90 1.70 -3.97
N LEU A 163 -3.14 0.81 -4.93
CA LEU A 163 -4.49 0.59 -5.45
C LEU A 163 -5.29 -0.25 -4.46
N GLN A 164 -6.57 0.06 -4.28
CA GLN A 164 -7.44 -0.72 -3.39
C GLN A 164 -7.31 -2.23 -3.60
N GLY A 165 -7.01 -3.00 -2.56
CA GLY A 165 -6.78 -4.45 -2.63
C GLY A 165 -5.32 -4.87 -2.83
N ASP A 166 -4.39 -3.95 -3.10
CA ASP A 166 -2.95 -4.27 -3.09
C ASP A 166 -2.48 -4.71 -1.69
N GLU A 167 -3.07 -4.15 -0.64
CA GLU A 167 -2.83 -4.52 0.76
C GLU A 167 -3.28 -5.93 1.11
N LEU A 168 -4.19 -6.49 0.32
CA LEU A 168 -4.68 -7.87 0.47
C LEU A 168 -3.90 -8.84 -0.43
N GLY A 169 -3.00 -8.34 -1.26
CA GLY A 169 -2.32 -9.13 -2.29
C GLY A 169 -3.29 -9.70 -3.32
N LEU A 170 -4.35 -8.96 -3.68
CA LEU A 170 -5.35 -9.47 -4.61
C LEU A 170 -4.72 -9.81 -5.97
N PRO A 171 -4.91 -11.03 -6.50
CA PRO A 171 -4.71 -11.29 -7.92
C PRO A 171 -5.88 -10.71 -8.73
N VAL A 172 -5.80 -10.84 -10.06
CA VAL A 172 -6.97 -10.62 -10.91
C VAL A 172 -8.01 -11.72 -10.67
N PHE A 173 -9.28 -11.37 -10.71
CA PHE A 173 -10.39 -12.33 -10.70
C PHE A 173 -11.30 -12.11 -11.89
N ALA A 174 -11.87 -13.19 -12.42
CA ALA A 174 -12.86 -13.08 -13.47
C ALA A 174 -14.12 -12.38 -12.93
N VAL A 175 -14.54 -11.30 -13.61
CA VAL A 175 -15.79 -10.59 -13.35
C VAL A 175 -16.71 -10.80 -14.55
N PRO A 176 -17.92 -11.36 -14.36
CA PRO A 176 -18.89 -11.51 -15.45
C PRO A 176 -19.30 -10.17 -16.05
N ASP A 177 -19.60 -10.16 -17.35
CA ASP A 177 -20.24 -9.01 -17.98
C ASP A 177 -21.59 -8.70 -17.31
N GLY A 178 -21.88 -7.41 -17.13
CA GLY A 178 -23.08 -6.93 -16.46
C GLY A 178 -22.92 -5.51 -15.92
N PRO A 179 -23.93 -5.00 -15.19
CA PRO A 179 -23.96 -3.61 -14.71
C PRO A 179 -22.73 -3.20 -13.91
N TYR A 180 -22.22 -4.09 -13.05
CA TYR A 180 -21.00 -3.85 -12.29
C TYR A 180 -19.76 -3.76 -13.18
N ALA A 181 -19.57 -4.69 -14.11
CA ALA A 181 -18.44 -4.63 -15.04
C ALA A 181 -18.49 -3.34 -15.89
N GLU A 182 -19.69 -2.92 -16.29
CA GLU A 182 -19.90 -1.66 -17.02
C GLU A 182 -19.59 -0.43 -16.18
N SER A 183 -19.86 -0.43 -14.87
CA SER A 183 -19.60 0.71 -13.98
C SER A 183 -18.11 0.95 -13.73
N VAL A 184 -17.28 -0.11 -13.69
CA VAL A 184 -15.83 0.00 -13.44
C VAL A 184 -14.99 0.20 -14.71
N ARG A 185 -15.50 -0.21 -15.88
CA ARG A 185 -14.81 -0.13 -17.20
C ARG A 185 -14.24 1.25 -17.54
N PRO A 186 -14.91 2.39 -17.24
CA PRO A 186 -14.36 3.72 -17.50
C PRO A 186 -13.09 4.03 -16.71
N PHE A 187 -12.89 3.35 -15.58
CA PHE A 187 -11.81 3.64 -14.62
C PHE A 187 -10.69 2.60 -14.66
N GLY A 188 -10.90 1.46 -15.30
CA GLY A 188 -9.90 0.40 -15.42
C GLY A 188 -10.50 -0.92 -15.88
N ARG A 189 -9.74 -1.99 -15.65
CA ARG A 189 -10.16 -3.34 -16.05
C ARG A 189 -11.06 -3.95 -14.96
N PRO A 190 -12.21 -4.55 -15.32
CA PRO A 190 -13.09 -5.21 -14.35
C PRO A 190 -12.42 -6.34 -13.56
N ASP A 191 -11.48 -7.07 -14.16
CA ASP A 191 -10.77 -8.16 -13.49
C ASP A 191 -9.74 -7.70 -12.45
N VAL A 192 -9.40 -6.41 -12.46
CA VAL A 192 -8.56 -5.73 -11.46
C VAL A 192 -9.47 -5.05 -10.43
N LEU A 193 -10.50 -4.36 -10.90
CA LEU A 193 -11.48 -3.61 -10.11
C LEU A 193 -12.64 -4.51 -9.67
N VAL A 194 -12.28 -5.63 -9.05
CA VAL A 194 -13.21 -6.54 -8.39
C VAL A 194 -13.82 -5.87 -7.17
N PRO A 195 -15.05 -6.23 -6.75
CA PRO A 195 -15.65 -5.69 -5.53
C PRO A 195 -14.72 -5.93 -4.34
N MET A 196 -14.46 -4.94 -3.48
CA MET A 196 -13.58 -5.18 -2.32
C MET A 196 -14.15 -6.29 -1.41
N PRO A 197 -13.34 -7.31 -1.05
CA PRO A 197 -13.78 -8.42 -0.21
C PRO A 197 -13.63 -8.07 1.27
N TRP A 198 -14.64 -7.42 1.86
CA TRP A 198 -14.62 -6.97 3.25
C TRP A 198 -14.78 -8.13 4.26
N ASP A 199 -15.82 -8.95 4.09
CA ASP A 199 -16.16 -10.03 5.02
C ASP A 199 -16.88 -11.18 4.30
N ASP A 200 -16.29 -12.37 4.28
CA ASP A 200 -16.85 -13.55 3.60
C ASP A 200 -17.96 -14.26 4.37
N THR A 201 -18.32 -13.76 5.55
CA THR A 201 -19.51 -14.16 6.30
C THR A 201 -20.75 -13.33 5.92
N GLU A 202 -20.56 -12.22 5.20
CA GLU A 202 -21.61 -11.29 4.78
C GLU A 202 -21.98 -11.44 3.29
N PRO A 203 -23.19 -11.01 2.87
CA PRO A 203 -23.58 -11.00 1.46
C PRO A 203 -22.58 -10.24 0.58
N GLY A 204 -22.32 -10.78 -0.62
CA GLY A 204 -21.37 -10.17 -1.56
C GLY A 204 -19.95 -10.02 -1.00
N THR A 205 -19.55 -10.85 -0.03
CA THR A 205 -18.27 -10.72 0.69
C THR A 205 -18.15 -9.37 1.39
N GLY A 206 -19.27 -8.86 1.93
CA GLY A 206 -19.34 -7.56 2.61
C GLY A 206 -19.25 -6.35 1.69
N PHE A 207 -19.21 -6.52 0.36
CA PHE A 207 -19.21 -5.40 -0.59
C PHE A 207 -20.55 -4.68 -0.66
N SER A 208 -21.66 -5.42 -0.62
CA SER A 208 -23.02 -4.90 -0.76
C SER A 208 -23.96 -5.65 0.16
N VAL A 209 -24.80 -4.90 0.87
CA VAL A 209 -25.86 -5.43 1.73
C VAL A 209 -26.93 -6.20 0.96
N ALA A 210 -27.11 -5.92 -0.34
CA ALA A 210 -28.03 -6.62 -1.21
C ALA A 210 -27.43 -7.92 -1.79
N GLY A 211 -26.15 -8.21 -1.51
CA GLY A 211 -25.34 -9.15 -2.26
C GLY A 211 -24.80 -8.52 -3.55
N GLY A 212 -23.89 -9.21 -4.25
CA GLY A 212 -23.23 -8.60 -5.40
C GLY A 212 -22.44 -9.58 -6.25
N PRO A 213 -21.77 -9.10 -7.31
CA PRO A 213 -21.04 -9.93 -8.29
C PRO A 213 -19.71 -10.47 -7.74
N ALA A 214 -19.59 -10.61 -6.42
CA ALA A 214 -18.39 -10.99 -5.70
C ALA A 214 -17.80 -12.28 -6.29
N PRO A 215 -16.59 -12.23 -6.88
CA PRO A 215 -15.84 -13.42 -7.23
C PRO A 215 -15.63 -14.34 -6.03
N ALA A 216 -15.29 -15.61 -6.30
CA ALA A 216 -14.83 -16.52 -5.28
C ALA A 216 -13.40 -16.15 -4.84
N PHE A 217 -13.27 -15.10 -4.02
CA PHE A 217 -11.99 -14.60 -3.53
C PHE A 217 -11.20 -15.67 -2.78
N GLY A 218 -11.89 -16.49 -1.98
CA GLY A 218 -11.26 -17.37 -1.01
C GLY A 218 -10.84 -16.60 0.25
N HIS A 219 -11.04 -17.23 1.40
CA HIS A 219 -10.90 -16.62 2.73
C HIS A 219 -9.60 -15.81 2.93
N ARG A 220 -8.47 -16.28 2.36
CA ARG A 220 -7.17 -15.61 2.50
C ARG A 220 -7.09 -14.20 1.89
N HIS A 221 -7.99 -13.83 0.99
CA HIS A 221 -8.00 -12.54 0.29
C HIS A 221 -9.03 -11.55 0.86
N VAL A 222 -9.67 -11.89 1.98
CA VAL A 222 -10.74 -11.10 2.62
C VAL A 222 -10.16 -10.22 3.72
N VAL A 223 -10.65 -8.98 3.86
CA VAL A 223 -10.17 -8.01 4.87
C VAL A 223 -10.32 -8.57 6.28
N ALA A 224 -11.52 -9.02 6.66
CA ALA A 224 -11.79 -9.58 7.99
C ALA A 224 -10.84 -10.73 8.34
N ALA A 225 -10.64 -11.67 7.41
CA ALA A 225 -9.73 -12.80 7.59
C ALA A 225 -8.26 -12.37 7.73
N GLN A 226 -7.81 -11.41 6.94
CA GLN A 226 -6.42 -10.93 7.01
C GLN A 226 -6.15 -10.10 8.27
N LEU A 227 -7.14 -9.41 8.82
CA LEU A 227 -7.04 -8.70 10.10
C LEU A 227 -6.79 -9.64 11.28
N GLU A 228 -7.32 -10.85 11.22
CA GLU A 228 -7.12 -11.88 12.25
C GLU A 228 -5.81 -12.69 12.07
N SER A 229 -5.13 -12.53 10.93
CA SER A 229 -3.95 -13.31 10.58
C SER A 229 -2.65 -12.50 10.75
N PRO A 230 -1.75 -12.89 11.67
CA PRO A 230 -0.50 -12.17 11.91
C PRO A 230 0.52 -12.30 10.77
N THR A 231 0.30 -13.22 9.84
CA THR A 231 1.18 -13.45 8.68
C THR A 231 0.58 -12.94 7.37
N SER A 232 -0.60 -12.31 7.41
CA SER A 232 -1.29 -11.80 6.23
C SER A 232 -0.53 -10.68 5.53
N THR A 233 -0.92 -10.37 4.28
CA THR A 233 -0.32 -9.27 3.52
C THR A 233 -0.73 -7.93 4.13
N LEU A 234 -1.97 -7.84 4.63
CA LEU A 234 -2.48 -6.70 5.37
C LEU A 234 -1.66 -6.40 6.63
N THR A 235 -1.34 -7.43 7.44
CA THR A 235 -0.50 -7.27 8.64
C THR A 235 0.92 -6.85 8.28
N LEU A 236 1.51 -7.47 7.23
CA LEU A 236 2.83 -7.08 6.72
C LEU A 236 2.85 -5.61 6.29
N LEU A 237 1.85 -5.17 5.53
CA LEU A 237 1.73 -3.79 5.07
C LEU A 237 1.65 -2.84 6.26
N ARG A 238 0.74 -3.09 7.20
CA ARG A 238 0.53 -2.21 8.36
C ARG A 238 1.80 -2.04 9.18
N HIS A 239 2.55 -3.11 9.43
CA HIS A 239 3.84 -3.00 10.12
C HIS A 239 4.87 -2.24 9.29
N ALA A 240 4.94 -2.44 7.97
CA ALA A 240 5.86 -1.71 7.11
C ALA A 240 5.55 -0.20 7.08
N VAL A 241 4.27 0.17 7.10
CA VAL A 241 3.82 1.57 7.17
C VAL A 241 4.15 2.19 8.53
N GLU A 242 3.89 1.47 9.62
CA GLU A 242 4.26 1.91 10.98
C GLU A 242 5.78 2.16 11.08
N GLU A 243 6.60 1.19 10.65
CA GLU A 243 8.06 1.31 10.61
C GLU A 243 8.51 2.49 9.73
N ARG A 244 7.87 2.71 8.58
CA ARG A 244 8.17 3.87 7.72
C ARG A 244 7.84 5.18 8.42
N SER A 245 6.71 5.26 9.13
CA SER A 245 6.23 6.50 9.79
C SER A 245 7.12 6.96 10.94
N HIS A 246 7.80 6.03 11.63
CA HIS A 246 8.75 6.35 12.69
C HIS A 246 10.07 6.95 12.20
N ARG A 247 10.28 7.04 10.89
CA ARG A 247 11.55 7.46 10.30
C ARG A 247 11.35 8.69 9.40
N PRO A 248 12.29 9.66 9.41
CA PRO A 248 12.22 10.80 8.51
C PRO A 248 12.12 10.35 7.06
N SER A 249 11.34 11.07 6.24
CA SER A 249 11.27 10.79 4.81
C SER A 249 12.67 10.84 4.20
N LEU A 250 13.07 9.74 3.55
CA LEU A 250 14.36 9.66 2.86
C LEU A 250 14.44 10.77 1.79
N PRO A 251 15.47 11.63 1.78
CA PRO A 251 15.70 12.52 0.66
C PRO A 251 15.95 11.69 -0.61
N PRO A 252 15.35 12.04 -1.76
CA PRO A 252 15.48 11.27 -3.01
C PRO A 252 16.93 11.13 -3.50
N GLU A 253 17.80 12.09 -3.17
CA GLU A 253 19.24 12.08 -3.51
C GLU A 253 20.08 10.98 -2.82
N ARG A 254 19.49 10.16 -1.95
CA ARG A 254 20.22 9.47 -0.88
C ARG A 254 19.81 8.01 -0.69
N ILE A 255 19.97 7.18 -1.72
CA ILE A 255 20.07 5.71 -1.53
C ILE A 255 21.49 5.21 -1.78
N GLU A 256 22.03 4.45 -0.83
CA GLU A 256 23.30 3.76 -0.93
C GLU A 256 23.07 2.30 -1.29
N TRP A 257 23.69 1.84 -2.37
CA TRP A 257 23.57 0.46 -2.84
C TRP A 257 24.73 -0.38 -2.34
N TYR A 258 24.42 -1.59 -1.87
CA TYR A 258 25.44 -2.57 -1.48
C TYR A 258 25.83 -3.47 -2.65
N GLY A 259 26.98 -4.15 -2.49
CA GLY A 259 27.25 -5.35 -3.28
C GLY A 259 26.31 -6.47 -2.84
N ALA A 260 25.73 -7.20 -3.79
CA ALA A 260 24.79 -8.28 -3.54
C ALA A 260 25.12 -9.47 -4.46
N PRO A 261 24.74 -10.71 -4.08
CA PRO A 261 24.78 -11.86 -4.97
C PRO A 261 23.96 -11.63 -6.25
N ASP A 262 24.17 -12.49 -7.26
CA ASP A 262 23.33 -12.52 -8.46
C ASP A 262 21.84 -12.65 -8.08
N HIS A 263 20.97 -12.00 -8.86
CA HIS A 263 19.53 -11.93 -8.62
C HIS A 263 19.11 -11.27 -7.29
N CYS A 264 20.03 -10.54 -6.64
CA CYS A 264 19.72 -9.82 -5.41
C CYS A 264 20.10 -8.35 -5.53
N PHE A 265 19.44 -7.51 -4.75
CA PHE A 265 19.98 -6.19 -4.43
C PHE A 265 19.77 -5.88 -2.95
N ALA A 266 20.57 -4.95 -2.44
CA ALA A 266 20.30 -4.29 -1.19
C ALA A 266 20.59 -2.79 -1.31
N PHE A 267 19.78 -1.97 -0.66
CA PHE A 267 20.02 -0.54 -0.53
C PHE A 267 19.61 -0.04 0.86
N ARG A 268 20.14 1.11 1.25
CA ARG A 268 19.66 1.87 2.41
C ARG A 268 19.48 3.34 2.08
N GLY A 269 18.70 4.05 2.89
CA GLY A 269 18.75 5.50 2.95
C GLY A 269 20.10 6.02 3.44
N ALA A 270 20.61 7.11 2.87
CA ALA A 270 21.90 7.69 3.24
C ALA A 270 21.87 8.48 4.57
N ASP A 271 20.74 8.50 5.26
CA ASP A 271 20.59 8.91 6.65
C ASP A 271 20.91 7.77 7.64
N GLY A 272 21.23 6.57 7.14
CA GLY A 272 21.45 5.39 7.98
C GLY A 272 20.16 4.69 8.38
N GLY A 273 19.08 4.85 7.60
CA GLY A 273 17.80 4.18 7.81
C GLY A 273 17.79 2.68 7.49
N ILE A 274 16.61 2.15 7.17
CA ILE A 274 16.37 0.73 6.90
C ILE A 274 17.22 0.23 5.74
N ILE A 275 17.82 -0.96 5.91
CA ILE A 275 18.42 -1.72 4.81
C ILE A 275 17.31 -2.57 4.19
N CYS A 276 16.93 -2.26 2.96
CA CYS A 276 16.02 -3.08 2.18
C CYS A 276 16.81 -4.07 1.32
N VAL A 277 16.46 -5.35 1.42
CA VAL A 277 17.08 -6.45 0.66
C VAL A 277 16.00 -7.12 -0.18
N LEU A 278 16.30 -7.43 -1.45
CA LEU A 278 15.45 -8.22 -2.33
C LEU A 278 16.25 -9.41 -2.88
N ASN A 279 15.65 -10.59 -2.85
CA ASN A 279 16.12 -11.80 -3.52
C ASN A 279 15.08 -12.22 -4.57
N THR A 280 15.41 -12.05 -5.85
CA THR A 280 14.59 -12.52 -6.98
C THR A 280 15.07 -13.86 -7.52
N GLY A 281 16.09 -14.46 -6.90
CA GLY A 281 16.66 -15.74 -7.29
C GLY A 281 15.92 -16.93 -6.68
N PRO A 282 16.22 -18.16 -7.15
CA PRO A 282 15.53 -19.37 -6.71
C PRO A 282 16.09 -19.97 -5.40
N HIS A 283 17.15 -19.39 -4.83
CA HIS A 283 17.89 -19.97 -3.72
C HIS A 283 17.98 -19.02 -2.53
N PRO A 284 17.93 -19.52 -1.28
CA PRO A 284 18.12 -18.68 -0.11
C PRO A 284 19.50 -18.02 -0.06
N VAL A 285 19.54 -16.76 0.32
CA VAL A 285 20.78 -15.96 0.43
C VAL A 285 20.99 -15.44 1.86
N PRO A 286 22.25 -15.33 2.33
CA PRO A 286 22.52 -14.71 3.62
C PRO A 286 22.09 -13.24 3.61
N LEU A 287 21.54 -12.78 4.73
CA LEU A 287 21.25 -11.36 4.94
C LEU A 287 22.57 -10.58 5.15
N PRO A 288 22.65 -9.32 4.69
CA PRO A 288 23.74 -8.43 5.08
C PRO A 288 23.71 -8.14 6.59
N PRO A 289 24.80 -7.61 7.18
CA PRO A 289 24.83 -7.26 8.59
C PRO A 289 23.68 -6.31 9.00
N GLY A 290 22.90 -6.72 9.99
CA GLY A 290 21.76 -5.98 10.51
C GLY A 290 20.76 -6.91 11.20
N ASP A 291 19.90 -6.34 12.02
CA ASP A 291 18.85 -7.09 12.72
C ASP A 291 17.55 -7.08 11.88
N PRO A 292 16.95 -8.25 11.56
CA PRO A 292 15.70 -8.28 10.81
C PRO A 292 14.55 -7.59 11.55
N ILE A 293 13.93 -6.61 10.88
CA ILE A 293 12.74 -5.91 11.34
C ILE A 293 11.50 -6.57 10.73
N LEU A 294 11.48 -6.70 9.40
CA LEU A 294 10.37 -7.27 8.65
C LEU A 294 10.88 -8.20 7.55
N THR A 295 10.11 -9.25 7.28
CA THR A 295 10.37 -10.18 6.19
C THR A 295 9.06 -10.45 5.45
N SER A 296 9.10 -10.40 4.12
CA SER A 296 7.93 -10.66 3.28
C SER A 296 7.46 -12.11 3.39
N VAL A 297 8.37 -13.03 3.65
CA VAL A 297 8.13 -14.44 4.00
C VAL A 297 9.11 -14.84 5.11
N PRO A 298 8.80 -15.86 5.93
CA PRO A 298 9.71 -16.31 6.99
C PRO A 298 11.09 -16.67 6.45
N LEU A 299 12.13 -16.32 7.20
CA LEU A 299 13.51 -16.78 6.94
C LEU A 299 13.59 -18.31 7.04
N ASP A 300 14.57 -18.90 6.37
CA ASP A 300 14.83 -20.33 6.54
C ASP A 300 15.43 -20.65 7.93
N ASP A 301 15.58 -21.94 8.25
CA ASP A 301 16.09 -22.41 9.55
C ASP A 301 17.54 -21.93 9.84
N LEU A 302 18.25 -21.43 8.83
CA LEU A 302 19.61 -20.90 8.93
C LEU A 302 19.62 -19.35 8.98
N GLY A 303 18.45 -18.71 9.06
CA GLY A 303 18.30 -17.26 9.07
C GLY A 303 18.57 -16.59 7.72
N ARG A 304 18.47 -17.34 6.60
CA ARG A 304 18.67 -16.80 5.25
C ARG A 304 17.36 -16.34 4.64
N LEU A 305 17.44 -15.34 3.77
CA LEU A 305 16.31 -14.82 3.01
C LEU A 305 15.97 -15.79 1.87
N PRO A 306 14.76 -16.39 1.83
CA PRO A 306 14.36 -17.28 0.74
C PRO A 306 14.35 -16.58 -0.63
N GLY A 307 14.19 -17.35 -1.69
CA GLY A 307 13.88 -16.81 -3.01
C GLY A 307 12.51 -16.12 -3.05
N ASP A 308 12.36 -15.18 -3.98
CA ASP A 308 11.13 -14.40 -4.17
C ASP A 308 10.68 -13.64 -2.92
N ALA A 309 11.65 -13.07 -2.21
CA ALA A 309 11.45 -12.46 -0.90
C ALA A 309 12.24 -11.15 -0.75
N ALA A 310 11.68 -10.24 0.04
CA ALA A 310 12.36 -9.08 0.57
C ALA A 310 12.41 -9.09 2.11
N ALA A 311 13.37 -8.35 2.66
CA ALA A 311 13.51 -8.10 4.09
C ALA A 311 13.98 -6.66 4.37
N TRP A 312 13.58 -6.15 5.53
CA TRP A 312 14.04 -4.91 6.11
C TRP A 312 14.90 -5.19 7.33
N LEU A 313 16.07 -4.58 7.40
CA LEU A 313 16.99 -4.74 8.52
C LEU A 313 17.31 -3.38 9.16
N ALA A 314 17.48 -3.38 10.47
CA ALA A 314 18.11 -2.29 11.19
C ALA A 314 19.63 -2.38 10.98
N PRO A 315 20.33 -1.27 10.65
CA PRO A 315 21.79 -1.27 10.60
C PRO A 315 22.40 -1.62 11.95
N VAL A 316 23.51 -2.34 11.95
CA VAL A 316 24.32 -2.54 13.16
C VAL A 316 24.95 -1.20 13.56
N PRO A 317 24.92 -0.80 14.84
CA PRO A 317 25.55 0.44 15.33
C PRO A 317 27.08 0.46 15.19
#